data_AF-A0A2G2YRC4-F1
#
_entry.id   AF-A0A2G2YRC4-F1
#
_cell.length_a   1.000
_cell.length_b   1.000
_cell.length_c   1.000
_cell.angle_alpha   90.00
_cell.angle_beta   90.00
_cell.angle_gamma   90.00
#
_symmetry.space_group_name_H-M   'P 1'
#
loop_
_entity.id
_entity.type
_entity.pdbx_description
1 polymer ?
#
loop_
_entity_poly.entity_id
_entity_poly.type
_entity_poly.pdbx_seq_one_letter_code
_entity_poly.pdbx_strand_id
1 'polypeptide(L)' 'MEVINTNAEKYDRKAELQPFDETKAGVKGLMDATITKVPRIFVQPSKIEDSTIDSNEKFSFPIVDLDGISKEDPIK' A
#
# COMPACT_ATOMS: atom_id res chain seq x y z
N MET A 1 28.93 -26.38 -0.70
CA MET A 1 27.55 -26.14 -1.19
C MET A 1 26.69 -25.96 0.03
N GLU A 2 26.22 -24.74 0.27
CA GLU A 2 25.37 -24.45 1.42
C GLU A 2 24.02 -25.13 1.23
N VAL A 3 23.63 -25.89 2.24
CA VAL A 3 22.38 -26.65 2.28
C VAL A 3 21.23 -25.65 2.29
N ILE A 4 20.44 -25.64 1.22
CA ILE A 4 19.16 -24.93 1.17
C ILE A 4 18.25 -25.56 2.22
N ASN A 5 18.17 -24.93 3.40
CA ASN A 5 17.36 -25.44 4.48
C ASN A 5 15.88 -25.30 4.09
N THR A 6 15.29 -26.41 3.66
CA THR A 6 13.86 -26.58 3.42
C THR A 6 13.13 -26.59 4.75
N ASN A 7 12.83 -25.40 5.27
CA ASN A 7 11.84 -25.25 6.32
C ASN A 7 10.97 -24.06 5.90
N ALA A 8 9.87 -24.36 5.20
CA ALA A 8 8.73 -23.46 5.17
C ALA A 8 8.15 -23.43 6.60
N GLU A 9 8.89 -22.79 7.51
CA GLU A 9 8.36 -22.41 8.81
C GLU A 9 7.14 -21.56 8.50
N LYS A 10 5.99 -22.04 8.98
CA LYS A 10 4.70 -21.39 8.78
C LYS A 10 4.85 -19.94 9.22
N TYR A 11 4.89 -19.02 8.24
CA TYR A 11 5.09 -17.60 8.49
C TYR A 11 4.05 -17.10 9.48
N ASP A 12 4.48 -16.74 10.68
CA ASP A 12 3.62 -16.18 11.71
C ASP A 12 3.63 -14.66 11.61
N ARG A 13 2.67 -14.14 10.85
CA ARG A 13 2.47 -12.70 10.69
C ARG A 13 2.33 -11.97 12.04
N LYS A 14 1.77 -12.61 13.07
CA LYS A 14 1.55 -11.97 14.38
C LYS A 14 2.85 -11.74 15.12
N ALA A 15 3.79 -12.69 15.03
CA ALA A 15 5.10 -12.60 15.66
C ALA A 15 5.93 -11.41 15.14
N GLU A 16 5.76 -11.03 13.87
CA GLU A 16 6.40 -9.83 13.30
C GLU A 16 5.59 -8.54 13.56
N LEU A 17 4.26 -8.61 13.49
CA LEU A 17 3.40 -7.44 13.61
C LEU A 17 3.40 -6.85 15.03
N GLN A 18 3.39 -7.70 16.05
CA GLN A 18 3.26 -7.25 17.44
C GLN A 18 4.43 -6.35 17.87
N PRO A 19 5.72 -6.76 17.73
CA PRO A 19 6.85 -5.88 18.06
C PRO A 19 6.86 -4.59 17.24
N PHE A 20 6.47 -4.66 15.96
CA PHE A 20 6.35 -3.48 15.11
C PHE A 20 5.32 -2.48 15.66
N ASP A 21 4.11 -2.94 15.97
CA ASP A 21 3.05 -2.09 16.53
C ASP A 21 3.39 -1.55 17.92
N GLU A 22 4.18 -2.29 18.71
CA GLU A 22 4.69 -1.86 20.02
C GLU A 22 5.69 -0.70 19.90
N THR A 23 6.45 -0.59 18.80
CA THR A 23 7.36 0.55 18.58
C THR A 23 6.63 1.89 18.50
N LYS A 24 5.35 1.88 18.08
CA LYS A 24 4.54 3.07 17.77
C LYS A 24 5.22 4.06 16.79
N ALA A 25 6.27 3.63 16.09
CA ALA A 25 7.03 4.47 15.17
C ALA A 25 6.38 4.60 13.79
N GLY A 26 5.38 3.75 13.50
CA GLY A 26 4.74 3.65 12.20
C GLY A 26 5.71 3.24 11.10
N VAL A 27 5.30 3.39 9.83
CA VAL A 27 6.14 3.03 8.68
C VAL A 27 7.36 3.95 8.51
N LYS A 28 7.34 5.18 9.04
CA LYS A 28 8.52 6.06 9.07
C LYS A 28 9.66 5.44 9.87
N GLY A 29 9.34 4.73 10.95
CA GLY A 29 10.33 4.02 11.77
C GLY A 29 11.15 2.98 10.98
N LEU A 30 10.60 2.43 9.89
CA LEU A 30 11.34 1.52 9.00
C LEU A 30 12.49 2.24 8.29
N MET A 31 12.23 3.47 7.82
CA MET A 31 13.24 4.30 7.16
C MET A 31 14.29 4.78 8.17
N ASP A 32 13.84 5.25 9.34
CA ASP A 32 14.73 5.73 10.40
C ASP A 32 15.65 4.60 10.91
N ALA A 33 15.18 3.34 10.93
CA ALA A 33 15.94 2.16 11.31
C ALA A 33 16.92 1.66 10.22
N THR A 34 17.00 2.32 9.07
CA THR A 34 17.93 2.00 7.96
C THR A 34 17.87 0.52 7.55
N ILE A 35 16.66 -0.04 7.42
CA ILE A 35 16.49 -1.44 7.02
C ILE A 35 16.89 -1.66 5.55
N THR A 36 17.49 -2.81 5.25
CA THR A 36 17.90 -3.19 3.88
C THR A 36 16.87 -4.08 3.18
N LYS A 37 15.92 -4.64 3.94
CA LYS A 37 14.85 -5.52 3.44
C LYS A 37 13.52 -5.14 4.05
N VAL A 38 12.48 -5.15 3.23
CA VAL A 38 11.10 -4.90 3.67
C VAL A 38 10.61 -6.10 4.49
N PRO A 39 10.07 -5.90 5.72
CA PRO A 39 9.49 -6.98 6.51
C PRO A 39 8.33 -7.65 5.79
N ARG A 40 8.18 -8.97 5.98
CA ARG A 40 7.21 -9.77 5.23
C ARG A 40 5.76 -9.38 5.54
N ILE A 41 5.51 -8.73 6.68
CA ILE A 41 4.20 -8.16 7.05
C ILE A 41 3.68 -7.09 6.09
N PHE A 42 4.56 -6.45 5.31
CA PHE A 42 4.23 -5.43 4.31
C PHE A 42 4.17 -5.98 2.87
N VAL A 43 4.52 -7.26 2.66
CA VAL A 43 4.52 -7.85 1.33
C VAL A 43 3.11 -8.33 0.99
N GLN A 44 2.55 -7.73 -0.06
CA GLN A 44 1.24 -8.13 -0.57
C GLN A 44 1.32 -9.52 -1.23
N PRO A 45 0.37 -10.43 -0.95
CA PRO A 45 0.32 -11.72 -1.63
C PRO A 45 -0.02 -11.54 -3.11
N SER A 46 0.61 -12.35 -3.97
CA SER A 46 0.53 -12.30 -5.44
C SER A 46 -0.85 -12.61 -6.06
N LYS A 47 -1.91 -12.75 -5.26
CA LYS A 47 -3.25 -13.12 -5.70
C LYS A 47 -4.23 -11.95 -5.77
N ILE A 48 -3.84 -10.79 -5.26
CA ILE A 48 -4.53 -9.55 -5.63
C ILE A 48 -3.98 -9.25 -7.01
N GLU A 49 -4.84 -9.33 -8.03
CA GLU A 49 -4.47 -9.01 -9.40
C GLU A 49 -3.62 -7.75 -9.37
N ASP A 50 -2.45 -7.82 -10.00
CA ASP A 50 -1.64 -6.65 -10.26
C ASP A 50 -2.55 -5.71 -11.05
N SER A 51 -3.22 -4.79 -10.35
CA SER A 51 -3.68 -3.55 -10.95
C SER A 51 -2.44 -2.69 -11.18
N THR A 52 -1.45 -3.24 -11.88
CA THR A 52 -0.63 -2.47 -12.78
C THR A 52 -1.63 -1.89 -13.76
N ILE A 53 -2.21 -0.74 -13.39
CA ILE A 53 -2.92 0.11 -14.32
C ILE A 53 -1.89 0.34 -15.41
N ASP A 54 -2.11 -0.27 -16.57
CA ASP A 54 -1.33 0.01 -17.74
C ASP A 54 -1.44 1.52 -17.96
N SER A 55 -0.39 2.24 -17.58
CA SER A 55 -0.28 3.70 -17.72
C SER A 55 -0.30 4.16 -19.18
N ASN A 56 -0.51 3.22 -20.11
CA ASN A 56 -0.63 3.42 -21.55
C ASN A 56 -1.99 3.97 -21.97
N GLU A 57 -2.96 4.08 -21.07
CA GLU A 57 -4.18 4.82 -21.32
C GLU A 57 -4.10 6.20 -20.67
N LYS A 58 -4.32 7.26 -21.47
CA LYS A 58 -4.56 8.63 -20.97
C LYS A 58 -5.89 8.66 -20.22
N PHE A 59 -5.95 8.01 -19.07
CA PHE A 59 -7.07 8.10 -18.17
C PHE A 59 -6.82 9.28 -17.22
N SER A 60 -7.55 10.38 -17.45
CA SER A 60 -7.62 11.48 -16.51
C SER A 60 -8.95 11.40 -15.78
N PHE A 61 -8.92 11.46 -14.45
CA PHE A 61 -10.13 11.75 -13.70
C PHE A 61 -10.66 13.13 -14.10
N PRO A 62 -11.98 13.31 -14.27
CA PRO A 62 -12.55 14.62 -14.58
C PRO A 62 -12.41 15.55 -13.38
N ILE A 63 -12.06 16.80 -13.63
CA ILE A 63 -12.16 17.88 -12.64
C ILE A 63 -13.48 18.59 -12.90
N VAL A 64 -14.36 18.61 -11.92
CA VAL A 64 -15.64 19.30 -11.99
C VAL A 64 -15.53 20.59 -11.18
N ASP A 65 -15.49 21.72 -11.88
CA ASP A 65 -15.64 23.04 -11.28
C ASP A 65 -17.14 23.31 -11.05
N LEU A 66 -17.47 23.76 -9.85
CA LEU A 66 -18.85 24.05 -9.44
C LEU A 66 -19.08 25.56 -9.26
N ASP A 67 -18.09 26.40 -9.57
CA ASP A 67 -18.27 27.84 -9.55
C ASP A 67 -19.31 28.28 -10.60
N GLY A 68 -20.25 29.13 -10.19
CA GLY A 68 -21.35 29.59 -11.06
C GLY A 68 -22.65 28.78 -11.02
N ILE A 69 -22.76 27.68 -10.26
CA ILE A 69 -24.03 26.93 -10.09
C ILE A 69 -25.09 27.74 -9.30
N SER A 70 -24.71 28.86 -8.68
CA SER A 70 -25.62 29.71 -7.89
C SER A 70 -26.03 30.99 -8.61
N LYS A 71 -26.41 30.94 -9.89
CA LYS A 71 -27.12 32.05 -10.55
C LYS A 71 -28.20 31.51 -11.46
N GLU A 72 -29.44 31.61 -10.97
CA GLU A 72 -30.71 31.47 -11.70
C GLU A 72 -31.24 30.03 -11.82
N ASP A 73 -32.18 29.66 -10.94
CA ASP A 73 -33.17 28.62 -11.24
C ASP A 73 -34.00 29.10 -12.45
N PRO A 74 -33.94 28.43 -13.62
CA PRO A 74 -34.67 28.87 -14.81
C PRO A 74 -36.17 28.51 -14.77
N ILE A 75 -36.71 28.16 -13.60
CA ILE A 75 -38.13 27.85 -13.42
C ILE A 75 -38.74 28.93 -12.51
N LYS A 76 -39.29 29.95 -13.15
CA LYS A 76 -40.23 30.90 -12.54
C LYS A 76 -41.54 30.86 -13.29
#